data_AF-A0A6N2I503-F1
#
_entry.id   AF-A0A6N2I503-F1
#
_cell.length_a   1.000
_cell.length_b   1.000
_cell.length_c   1.000
_cell.angle_alpha   90.00
_cell.angle_beta   90.00
_cell.angle_gamma   90.00
#
_symmetry.space_group_name_H-M   'P 1'
#
loop_
_entity.id
_entity.type
_entity.pdbx_description
1 polymer ?
#
loop_
_entity_poly.entity_id
_entity_poly.type
_entity_poly.pdbx_seq_one_letter_code
_entity_poly.pdbx_strand_id
1 'polypeptide(L)'
;MSAVTELEETVLTPDERARGVQADSVLFVMDWTGEDHPGQLAEFVAGRVRAFGADPADVDTSAVQRAAEADPALRRGDVPVRQLDHLAGVLAHLGCTLVVLDSGTDAYEVMVALTDGHEPAGLTHQGVPVRAWGSEPEQTLVSLNCPDCAQMLVWELPADQTLAGEHCDCGAALFDTAGHPLPGVTLHD
;
A
#
# COMPACT_ATOMS: atom_id res chain seq x y z
N MET A 1 -10.07 3.82 25.40
CA MET A 1 -8.66 3.41 25.30
C MET A 1 -8.61 2.39 24.19
N SER A 2 -8.36 2.82 22.95
CA SER A 2 -8.11 1.89 21.84
C SER A 2 -6.79 1.20 22.12
N ALA A 3 -6.80 -0.12 22.21
CA ALA A 3 -5.58 -0.88 22.39
C ALA A 3 -4.69 -0.63 21.17
N VAL A 4 -3.48 -0.12 21.40
CA VAL A 4 -2.41 -0.25 20.42
C VAL A 4 -2.11 -1.74 20.39
N THR A 5 -2.61 -2.43 19.36
CA THR A 5 -2.27 -3.84 19.14
C THR A 5 -0.81 -3.88 18.72
N GLU A 6 0.03 -4.72 19.36
CA GLU A 6 1.39 -4.89 18.85
C GLU A 6 1.31 -5.63 17.50
N LEU A 7 2.07 -5.18 16.50
CA LEU A 7 2.04 -5.76 15.16
C LEU A 7 2.21 -7.28 15.18
N GLU A 8 3.09 -7.79 16.05
CA GLU A 8 3.32 -9.22 16.23
C GLU A 8 2.07 -10.00 16.65
N GLU A 9 1.12 -9.37 17.35
CA GLU A 9 -0.12 -10.04 17.74
C GLU A 9 -1.04 -10.33 16.57
N THR A 10 -0.94 -9.52 15.50
CA THR A 10 -1.78 -9.65 14.31
C THR A 10 -1.09 -10.43 13.21
N VAL A 11 0.22 -10.26 13.02
CA VAL A 11 0.94 -10.90 11.91
C VAL A 11 1.56 -12.25 12.26
N LEU A 12 1.69 -12.59 13.55
CA LEU A 12 2.24 -13.87 14.02
C LEU A 12 1.20 -14.71 14.75
N THR A 13 1.25 -16.01 14.53
CA THR A 13 0.48 -16.98 15.31
C THR A 13 0.99 -17.03 16.77
N PRO A 14 0.16 -17.46 17.73
CA PRO A 14 0.60 -17.66 19.11
C PRO A 14 1.84 -18.57 19.23
N ASP A 15 1.91 -19.61 18.40
CA ASP A 15 3.04 -20.57 18.38
C ASP A 15 4.32 -19.97 17.78
N GLU A 16 4.21 -19.08 16.80
CA GLU A 16 5.35 -18.33 16.25
C GLU A 16 5.91 -17.38 17.32
N ARG A 17 5.04 -16.62 18.01
CA ARG A 17 5.45 -15.75 19.12
C ARG A 17 6.09 -16.54 20.26
N ALA A 18 5.52 -17.68 20.66
CA ALA A 18 6.09 -18.54 21.69
C ALA A 18 7.48 -19.09 21.34
N ARG A 19 7.80 -19.18 20.03
CA ARG A 19 9.13 -19.58 19.52
C ARG A 19 10.10 -18.41 19.33
N GLY A 20 9.67 -17.18 19.63
CA GLY A 20 10.48 -15.97 19.44
C GLY A 20 10.65 -15.57 17.98
N VAL A 21 9.73 -15.98 17.09
CA VAL A 21 9.66 -15.43 15.73
C VAL A 21 9.39 -13.94 15.82
N GLN A 22 10.04 -13.15 14.97
CA GLN A 22 9.87 -11.70 14.89
C GLN A 22 9.04 -11.34 13.65
N ALA A 23 8.39 -10.19 13.65
CA ALA A 23 7.61 -9.71 12.50
C ALA A 23 8.43 -9.64 11.19
N ASP A 24 9.74 -9.33 11.27
CA ASP A 24 10.65 -9.33 10.11
C ASP A 24 10.67 -10.66 9.35
N SER A 25 10.46 -11.78 10.06
CA SER A 25 10.47 -13.12 9.46
C SER A 25 9.22 -13.43 8.63
N VAL A 26 8.20 -12.58 8.69
CA VAL A 26 6.94 -12.68 7.93
C VAL A 26 6.71 -11.45 7.07
N LEU A 27 7.76 -10.69 6.76
CA LEU A 27 7.74 -9.62 5.78
C LEU A 27 8.01 -10.18 4.38
N PHE A 28 7.17 -9.79 3.42
CA PHE A 28 7.40 -10.01 2.01
C PHE A 28 7.79 -8.69 1.34
N VAL A 29 8.86 -8.72 0.54
CA VAL A 29 9.37 -7.54 -0.16
C VAL A 29 9.36 -7.81 -1.65
N MET A 30 8.80 -6.88 -2.42
CA MET A 30 8.72 -6.94 -3.86
C MET A 30 8.99 -5.56 -4.46
N ASP A 31 9.80 -5.50 -5.50
CA ASP A 31 10.08 -4.26 -6.24
C ASP A 31 8.81 -3.71 -6.93
N TRP A 32 8.71 -2.40 -7.16
CA TRP A 32 7.58 -1.81 -7.89
C TRP A 32 7.35 -2.42 -9.28
N THR A 33 8.39 -3.02 -9.88
CA THR A 33 8.30 -3.72 -11.16
C THR A 33 7.75 -5.15 -11.07
N GLY A 34 7.51 -5.66 -9.86
CA GLY A 34 6.88 -6.93 -9.56
C GLY A 34 7.78 -8.00 -8.96
N GLU A 35 7.22 -9.21 -8.87
CA GLU A 35 7.87 -10.38 -8.28
C GLU A 35 9.12 -10.79 -9.07
N ASP A 36 10.14 -11.32 -8.39
CA ASP A 36 11.29 -11.93 -9.06
C ASP A 36 10.87 -13.16 -9.88
N HIS A 37 9.90 -13.92 -9.34
CA HIS A 37 9.29 -15.07 -9.98
C HIS A 37 7.76 -14.99 -9.84
N PRO A 38 7.00 -15.28 -10.90
CA PRO A 38 5.54 -15.24 -10.83
C PRO A 38 4.99 -16.14 -9.71
N GLY A 39 4.15 -15.57 -8.84
CA GLY A 39 3.41 -16.28 -7.80
C GLY A 39 4.05 -16.29 -6.41
N GLN A 40 5.21 -15.68 -6.20
CA GLN A 40 5.86 -15.60 -4.88
C GLN A 40 5.00 -14.93 -3.81
N LEU A 41 4.36 -13.80 -4.13
CA LEU A 41 3.45 -13.08 -3.25
C LEU A 41 2.24 -13.95 -2.89
N ALA A 42 1.72 -14.69 -3.87
CA ALA A 42 0.61 -15.61 -3.68
C ALA A 42 0.96 -16.74 -2.71
N GLU A 43 2.12 -17.36 -2.91
CA GLU A 43 2.63 -18.44 -2.07
C GLU A 43 2.87 -17.94 -0.65
N PHE A 44 3.43 -16.74 -0.50
CA PHE A 44 3.59 -16.07 0.77
C PHE A 44 2.24 -15.85 1.48
N VAL A 45 1.27 -15.23 0.80
CA VAL A 45 -0.06 -14.96 1.36
C VAL A 45 -0.77 -16.26 1.74
N ALA A 46 -0.77 -17.26 0.86
CA ALA A 46 -1.35 -18.57 1.14
C ALA A 46 -0.65 -19.25 2.33
N GLY A 47 0.66 -19.07 2.49
CA GLY A 47 1.42 -19.52 3.64
C GLY A 47 0.94 -18.89 4.95
N ARG A 48 0.74 -17.57 4.98
CA ARG A 48 0.23 -16.86 6.17
C ARG A 48 -1.22 -17.24 6.50
N VAL A 49 -2.08 -17.33 5.49
CA VAL A 49 -3.49 -17.77 5.66
C VAL A 49 -3.55 -19.17 6.30
N ARG A 50 -2.73 -20.12 5.81
CA ARG A 50 -2.63 -21.45 6.42
C ARG A 50 -2.12 -21.40 7.86
N ALA A 51 -1.15 -20.53 8.15
CA ALA A 51 -0.62 -20.38 9.50
C ALA A 51 -1.71 -19.89 10.47
N PHE A 52 -2.60 -19.01 10.02
CA PHE A 52 -3.77 -18.57 10.79
C PHE A 52 -4.92 -19.61 10.83
N GLY A 53 -4.75 -20.77 10.21
CA GLY A 53 -5.72 -21.87 10.26
C GLY A 53 -6.88 -21.75 9.27
N ALA A 54 -6.80 -20.84 8.29
CA ALA A 54 -7.79 -20.68 7.22
C ALA A 54 -7.38 -21.45 5.95
N ASP A 55 -8.37 -21.76 5.11
CA ASP A 55 -8.15 -22.41 3.81
C ASP A 55 -7.73 -21.36 2.76
N PRO A 56 -6.55 -21.48 2.13
CA PRO A 56 -6.09 -20.54 1.11
C PRO A 56 -6.62 -20.88 -0.29
N ALA A 57 -7.59 -21.77 -0.45
CA ALA A 57 -8.13 -22.16 -1.76
C ALA A 57 -8.56 -20.97 -2.64
N ASP A 58 -8.99 -19.86 -2.02
CA ASP A 58 -9.40 -18.64 -2.72
C ASP A 58 -8.24 -17.69 -3.07
N VAL A 59 -7.00 -17.99 -2.65
CA VAL A 59 -5.79 -17.24 -3.01
C VAL A 59 -5.32 -17.67 -4.41
N ASP A 60 -6.06 -17.26 -5.45
CA ASP A 60 -5.70 -17.49 -6.87
C ASP A 60 -5.11 -16.23 -7.51
N THR A 61 -3.78 -16.13 -7.56
CA THR A 61 -3.10 -15.00 -8.21
C THR A 61 -2.85 -15.19 -9.70
N SER A 62 -3.15 -16.37 -10.25
CA SER A 62 -3.01 -16.61 -11.69
C SER A 62 -4.01 -15.78 -12.48
N ALA A 63 -5.10 -15.34 -11.86
CA ALA A 63 -6.11 -14.49 -12.49
C ALA A 63 -5.54 -13.14 -12.94
N VAL A 64 -4.73 -12.49 -12.10
CA VAL A 64 -4.13 -11.19 -12.42
C VAL A 64 -3.04 -11.34 -13.49
N GLN A 65 -2.21 -12.38 -13.38
CA GLN A 65 -1.18 -12.66 -14.38
C GLN A 65 -1.79 -12.96 -15.76
N ARG A 66 -2.85 -13.77 -15.81
CA ARG A 66 -3.60 -14.05 -17.06
C ARG A 66 -4.26 -12.80 -17.63
N ALA A 67 -4.79 -11.93 -16.78
CA ALA A 67 -5.38 -10.66 -17.22
C ALA A 67 -4.31 -9.71 -17.78
N ALA A 68 -3.14 -9.64 -17.13
CA ALA A 68 -2.00 -8.86 -17.61
C ALA A 68 -1.47 -9.35 -18.96
N GLU A 69 -1.36 -10.68 -19.15
CA GLU A 69 -0.96 -11.28 -20.43
C GLU A 69 -1.96 -11.02 -21.55
N ALA A 70 -3.24 -10.84 -21.22
CA ALA A 70 -4.32 -10.59 -22.18
C ALA A 70 -4.50 -9.10 -22.52
N ASP A 71 -3.98 -8.18 -21.70
CA ASP A 71 -4.15 -6.73 -21.87
C ASP A 71 -2.83 -6.03 -22.24
N PRO A 72 -2.61 -5.71 -23.53
CA PRO A 72 -1.39 -5.05 -23.98
C PRO A 72 -1.27 -3.58 -23.52
N ALA A 73 -2.32 -2.98 -22.94
CA ALA A 73 -2.26 -1.65 -22.35
C ALA A 73 -1.65 -1.65 -20.94
N LEU A 74 -1.57 -2.83 -20.31
CA LEU A 74 -1.12 -2.99 -18.94
C LEU A 74 0.42 -2.88 -18.87
N ARG A 75 0.90 -1.90 -18.12
CA ARG A 75 2.33 -1.66 -17.95
C ARG A 75 2.89 -2.57 -16.86
N ARG A 76 4.19 -2.79 -16.88
CA ARG A 76 4.89 -3.64 -15.90
C ARG A 76 4.60 -3.22 -14.45
N GLY A 77 4.57 -1.92 -14.16
CA GLY A 77 4.26 -1.39 -12.82
C GLY A 77 2.78 -1.50 -12.41
N ASP A 78 1.87 -1.81 -13.34
CA ASP A 78 0.45 -1.96 -13.02
C ASP A 78 0.13 -3.35 -12.44
N VAL A 79 0.96 -4.36 -12.77
CA VAL A 79 0.75 -5.75 -12.35
C VAL A 79 0.79 -5.89 -10.82
N PRO A 80 1.82 -5.37 -10.11
CA PRO A 80 1.94 -5.57 -8.68
C PRO A 80 0.79 -4.92 -7.90
N VAL A 81 0.39 -3.71 -8.27
CA VAL A 81 -0.76 -3.01 -7.67
C VAL A 81 -2.03 -3.86 -7.80
N ARG A 82 -2.32 -4.39 -9.00
CA ARG A 82 -3.49 -5.23 -9.23
C ARG A 82 -3.43 -6.57 -8.49
N GLN A 83 -2.24 -7.14 -8.31
CA GLN A 83 -2.05 -8.35 -7.51
C GLN A 83 -2.36 -8.06 -6.04
N LEU A 84 -1.85 -6.96 -5.49
CA LEU A 84 -2.11 -6.52 -4.11
C LEU A 84 -3.60 -6.22 -3.89
N ASP A 85 -4.26 -5.52 -4.81
CA ASP A 85 -5.70 -5.24 -4.75
C ASP A 85 -6.54 -6.52 -4.74
N HIS A 86 -6.21 -7.46 -5.63
CA HIS A 86 -6.89 -8.75 -5.70
C HIS A 86 -6.73 -9.53 -4.39
N LEU A 87 -5.51 -9.63 -3.87
CA LEU A 87 -5.21 -10.34 -2.63
C LEU A 87 -5.83 -9.68 -1.40
N ALA A 88 -5.87 -8.35 -1.34
CA ALA A 88 -6.56 -7.63 -0.28
C ALA A 88 -8.05 -7.98 -0.25
N GLY A 89 -8.70 -8.07 -1.41
CA GLY A 89 -10.09 -8.50 -1.53
C GLY A 89 -10.32 -9.93 -1.05
N VAL A 90 -9.44 -10.87 -1.44
CA VAL A 90 -9.51 -12.28 -0.98
C VAL A 90 -9.31 -12.37 0.53
N LEU A 91 -8.29 -11.70 1.08
CA LEU A 91 -7.95 -11.75 2.50
C LEU A 91 -9.08 -11.21 3.39
N ALA A 92 -9.79 -10.17 2.95
CA ALA A 92 -10.90 -9.60 3.70
C ALA A 92 -12.00 -10.65 3.99
N HIS A 93 -12.27 -11.57 3.07
CA HIS A 93 -13.22 -12.67 3.28
C HIS A 93 -12.74 -13.72 4.29
N LEU A 94 -11.43 -13.78 4.52
CA LEU A 94 -10.78 -14.72 5.44
C LEU A 94 -10.49 -14.09 6.82
N GLY A 95 -11.03 -12.90 7.10
CA GLY A 95 -10.76 -12.17 8.35
C GLY A 95 -9.32 -11.65 8.45
N CYS A 96 -8.61 -11.59 7.32
CA CYS A 96 -7.24 -11.11 7.24
C CYS A 96 -7.19 -9.76 6.52
N THR A 97 -6.14 -9.00 6.76
CA THR A 97 -5.86 -7.75 6.08
C THR A 97 -4.44 -7.80 5.51
N LEU A 98 -4.31 -7.42 4.24
CA LEU A 98 -3.00 -7.14 3.66
C LEU A 98 -2.53 -5.80 4.20
N VAL A 99 -1.40 -5.77 4.89
CA VAL A 99 -0.83 -4.54 5.45
C VAL A 99 0.49 -4.22 4.77
N VAL A 100 0.79 -2.93 4.64
CA VAL A 100 1.99 -2.40 4.01
C VAL A 100 2.78 -1.55 5.01
N LEU A 101 4.11 -1.67 4.96
CA LEU A 101 5.04 -0.80 5.66
C LEU A 101 5.31 0.40 4.75
N ASP A 102 5.00 1.60 5.23
CA ASP A 102 5.20 2.83 4.46
C ASP A 102 6.62 3.36 4.67
N SER A 103 7.62 2.65 4.13
CA SER A 103 9.04 2.96 4.32
C SER A 103 9.57 4.07 3.41
N GLY A 104 8.74 4.60 2.50
CA GLY A 104 9.15 5.59 1.51
C GLY A 104 10.10 5.05 0.43
N THR A 105 10.16 3.72 0.27
CA THR A 105 10.94 3.06 -0.79
C THR A 105 10.07 2.79 -2.02
N ASP A 106 10.71 2.46 -3.15
CA ASP A 106 10.04 1.99 -4.36
C ASP A 106 9.71 0.49 -4.32
N ALA A 107 9.69 -0.12 -3.12
CA ALA A 107 9.32 -1.51 -2.91
C ALA A 107 8.00 -1.62 -2.14
N TYR A 108 7.25 -2.67 -2.45
CA TYR A 108 6.12 -3.13 -1.66
C TYR A 108 6.63 -4.04 -0.54
N GLU A 109 6.58 -3.52 0.69
CA GLU A 109 6.90 -4.25 1.91
C GLU A 109 5.60 -4.62 2.62
N VAL A 110 5.18 -5.88 2.50
CA VAL A 110 3.83 -6.32 2.90
C VAL A 110 3.85 -7.50 3.89
N MET A 111 2.83 -7.53 4.74
CA MET A 111 2.53 -8.63 5.65
C MET A 111 1.04 -9.00 5.56
N VAL A 112 0.67 -10.16 6.13
CA VAL A 112 -0.73 -10.53 6.33
C VAL A 112 -1.03 -10.48 7.81
N ALA A 113 -2.01 -9.64 8.19
CA ALA A 113 -2.49 -9.50 9.55
C ALA A 113 -3.81 -10.24 9.73
N LEU A 114 -3.95 -11.02 10.81
CA LEU A 114 -5.24 -11.52 11.28
C LEU A 114 -5.93 -10.41 12.07
N THR A 115 -7.05 -9.92 11.54
CA THR A 115 -7.75 -8.74 12.08
C THR A 115 -9.23 -9.00 12.36
N ASP A 116 -9.72 -10.20 12.03
CA ASP A 116 -11.13 -10.60 12.15
C ASP A 116 -12.08 -9.60 11.46
N GLY A 117 -11.62 -9.01 10.34
CA GLY A 117 -12.40 -8.06 9.54
C GLY A 117 -12.40 -6.61 10.06
N HIS A 118 -11.55 -6.30 11.05
CA HIS A 118 -11.38 -4.93 11.53
C HIS A 118 -10.18 -4.27 10.85
N GLU A 119 -10.28 -2.99 10.54
CA GLU A 119 -9.14 -2.27 9.97
C GLU A 119 -8.05 -2.09 11.04
N PRO A 120 -6.80 -2.51 10.79
CA PRO A 120 -5.70 -2.32 11.72
C PRO A 120 -5.36 -0.83 11.84
N ALA A 121 -5.23 -0.31 13.06
CA ALA A 121 -4.95 1.08 13.32
C ALA A 121 -3.81 1.25 14.34
N GLY A 122 -2.94 2.25 14.11
CA GLY A 122 -1.84 2.58 15.02
C GLY A 122 -0.74 1.52 15.09
N LEU A 123 -0.64 0.65 14.09
CA LEU A 123 0.44 -0.34 14.00
C LEU A 123 1.72 0.34 13.54
N THR A 124 2.85 -0.06 14.12
CA THR A 124 4.17 0.37 13.69
C THR A 124 5.13 -0.81 13.68
N HIS A 125 6.12 -0.76 12.78
CA HIS A 125 7.22 -1.72 12.72
C HIS A 125 8.53 -0.95 12.67
N GLN A 126 9.40 -1.13 13.68
CA GLN A 126 10.68 -0.41 13.77
C GLN A 126 10.54 1.14 13.63
N GLY A 127 9.41 1.70 14.06
CA GLY A 127 9.12 3.13 13.96
C GLY A 127 8.51 3.57 12.61
N VAL A 128 8.34 2.65 11.66
CA VAL A 128 7.63 2.88 10.39
C VAL A 128 6.14 2.57 10.57
N PRO A 129 5.22 3.42 10.10
CA PRO A 129 3.79 3.13 10.11
C PRO A 129 3.44 1.88 9.31
N VAL A 130 2.51 1.08 9.83
CA VAL A 130 1.92 -0.06 9.13
C VAL A 130 0.45 0.19 8.95
N ARG A 131 -0.03 0.13 7.70
CA ARG A 131 -1.41 0.43 7.33
C ARG A 131 -2.01 -0.66 6.46
N ALA A 132 -3.33 -0.71 6.39
CA ALA A 132 -4.01 -1.59 5.44
C ALA A 132 -3.68 -1.17 4.00
N TRP A 133 -3.45 -2.15 3.12
CA TRP A 133 -3.34 -1.89 1.70
C TRP A 133 -4.65 -1.28 1.18
N GLY A 134 -4.55 -0.23 0.37
CA GLY A 134 -5.71 0.52 -0.14
C GLY A 134 -6.32 1.52 0.85
N SER A 135 -5.82 1.59 2.10
CA SER A 135 -6.16 2.72 2.98
C SER A 135 -5.54 4.01 2.42
N GLU A 136 -6.20 5.14 2.67
CA GLU A 136 -5.61 6.44 2.35
C GLU A 136 -4.26 6.57 3.07
N PRO A 137 -3.19 6.99 2.36
CA PRO A 137 -1.91 7.22 3.00
C PRO A 137 -2.03 8.42 3.95
N GLU A 138 -1.24 8.44 5.03
CA GLU A 138 -1.23 9.59 5.95
C GLU A 138 -0.74 10.86 5.25
N GLN A 139 0.04 10.70 4.18
CA GLN A 139 0.58 11.79 3.37
C GLN A 139 0.44 11.47 1.87
N THR A 140 0.09 12.49 1.09
CA THR A 140 0.00 12.41 -0.38
C THR A 140 1.06 13.29 -0.99
N LEU A 141 1.85 12.73 -1.90
CA LEU A 141 2.81 13.50 -2.69
C LEU A 141 2.09 14.09 -3.90
N VAL A 142 2.09 15.41 -4.01
CA VAL A 142 1.54 16.14 -5.15
C VAL A 142 2.69 16.82 -5.86
N SER A 143 2.82 16.59 -7.16
CA SER A 143 3.83 17.29 -7.96
C SER A 143 3.27 17.80 -9.28
N LEU A 144 3.86 18.89 -9.78
CA LEU A 144 3.49 19.51 -11.04
C LEU A 144 4.65 20.37 -11.56
N ASN A 145 4.62 20.69 -12.85
CA ASN A 145 5.42 21.77 -13.41
C ASN A 145 4.56 23.03 -13.54
N CYS A 146 5.04 24.16 -13.01
CA CYS A 146 4.33 25.43 -13.11
C CYS A 146 4.10 25.78 -14.59
N PRO A 147 2.86 26.09 -15.01
CA PRO A 147 2.58 26.39 -16.41
C PRO A 147 3.27 27.67 -16.92
N ASP A 148 3.59 28.61 -16.03
CA ASP A 148 4.16 29.91 -16.40
C ASP A 148 5.69 29.91 -16.44
N CYS A 149 6.36 29.25 -15.49
CA CYS A 149 7.83 29.28 -15.38
C CYS A 149 8.50 27.91 -15.53
N ALA A 150 7.73 26.84 -15.69
CA ALA A 150 8.20 25.46 -15.78
C ALA A 150 9.00 24.94 -14.57
N GLN A 151 8.99 25.65 -13.44
CA GLN A 151 9.55 25.14 -12.18
C GLN A 151 8.77 23.91 -11.73
N MET A 152 9.48 22.84 -11.35
CA MET A 152 8.88 21.67 -10.72
C MET A 152 8.57 22.00 -9.25
N LEU A 153 7.34 21.76 -8.83
CA LEU A 153 6.90 21.89 -7.45
C LEU A 153 6.46 20.53 -6.93
N VAL A 154 6.81 20.25 -5.68
CA VAL A 154 6.48 19.00 -4.99
C VAL A 154 6.05 19.36 -3.58
N TRP A 155 4.89 18.84 -3.17
CA TRP A 155 4.39 18.93 -1.82
C TRP A 155 4.17 17.52 -1.28
N GLU A 156 4.55 17.31 -0.03
CA GLU A 156 4.16 16.13 0.75
C GLU A 156 3.09 16.60 1.74
N LEU A 157 1.84 16.23 1.46
CA LEU A 157 0.67 16.77 2.14
C LEU A 157 0.12 15.74 3.12
N PRO A 158 0.06 16.04 4.43
CA PRO A 158 -0.76 15.27 5.35
C PRO A 158 -2.21 15.17 4.88
N ALA A 159 -2.89 14.06 5.22
CA ALA A 159 -4.27 13.80 4.79
C ALA A 159 -5.28 14.88 5.20
N ASP A 160 -4.97 15.69 6.21
CA ASP A 160 -5.80 16.81 6.68
C ASP A 160 -5.45 18.16 6.03
N GLN A 161 -4.48 18.21 5.12
CA GLN A 161 -4.03 19.41 4.44
C GLN A 161 -4.43 19.43 2.96
N THR A 162 -4.53 20.63 2.41
CA THR A 162 -4.84 20.87 0.99
C THR A 162 -3.92 21.94 0.43
N LEU A 163 -3.81 22.01 -0.89
CA LEU A 163 -3.07 23.06 -1.60
C LEU A 163 -3.93 24.30 -1.84
N ALA A 164 -4.93 24.56 -0.99
CA ALA A 164 -5.87 25.65 -1.20
C ALA A 164 -5.18 27.01 -1.30
N GLY A 165 -5.32 27.66 -2.46
CA GLY A 165 -4.72 28.97 -2.73
C GLY A 165 -3.20 28.94 -2.90
N GLU A 166 -2.60 27.79 -3.16
CA GLU A 166 -1.16 27.68 -3.41
C GLU A 166 -0.74 28.35 -4.72
N HIS A 167 0.44 28.97 -4.69
CA HIS A 167 1.03 29.71 -5.81
C HIS A 167 2.46 29.23 -6.05
N CYS A 168 2.91 29.35 -7.30
CA CYS A 168 4.34 29.22 -7.60
C CYS A 168 5.09 30.47 -7.13
N ASP A 169 6.40 30.33 -6.88
CA ASP A 169 7.31 31.45 -6.57
C ASP A 169 7.32 32.54 -7.64
N CYS A 170 6.97 32.21 -8.89
CA CYS A 170 6.80 33.20 -9.97
C CYS A 170 5.52 34.03 -9.84
N GLY A 171 4.66 33.73 -8.87
CA GLY A 171 3.39 34.39 -8.60
C GLY A 171 2.17 33.75 -9.29
N ALA A 172 2.36 32.70 -10.09
CA ALA A 172 1.27 32.00 -10.75
C ALA A 172 0.39 31.28 -9.73
N ALA A 173 -0.92 31.51 -9.76
CA ALA A 173 -1.87 30.74 -8.96
C ALA A 173 -1.96 29.32 -9.52
N LEU A 174 -1.84 28.32 -8.66
CA LEU A 174 -1.83 26.91 -9.06
C LEU A 174 -3.12 26.19 -8.64
N PHE A 175 -3.67 26.56 -7.49
CA PHE A 175 -4.85 25.92 -6.92
C PHE A 175 -5.88 26.95 -6.48
N ASP A 176 -7.16 26.59 -6.58
CA ASP A 176 -8.25 27.41 -6.08
C ASP A 176 -8.34 27.39 -4.55
N THR A 177 -9.28 28.14 -3.97
CA THR A 177 -9.46 28.19 -2.50
C THR A 177 -10.00 26.89 -1.88
N ALA A 178 -10.40 25.92 -2.70
CA ALA A 178 -10.82 24.60 -2.26
C ALA A 178 -9.70 23.54 -2.45
N GLY A 179 -8.56 23.92 -3.06
CA GLY A 179 -7.44 23.02 -3.31
C GLY A 179 -7.53 22.26 -4.64
N HIS A 180 -8.43 22.64 -5.55
CA HIS A 180 -8.47 22.04 -6.88
C HIS A 180 -7.46 22.72 -7.82
N PRO A 181 -6.78 21.96 -8.70
CA PRO A 181 -5.89 22.55 -9.70
C PRO A 181 -6.63 23.53 -10.61
N LEU A 182 -6.03 24.70 -10.84
CA LEU A 182 -6.56 25.69 -11.79
C LEU A 182 -6.35 25.24 -13.25
N PRO A 183 -7.12 25.79 -14.22
CA PRO A 183 -6.97 25.43 -15.62
C PRO A 183 -5.53 25.57 -16.13
N GLY A 184 -5.01 24.52 -16.76
CA GLY A 184 -3.64 24.48 -17.29
C GLY A 184 -2.60 23.92 -16.31
N VAL A 185 -2.96 23.72 -15.04
CA VAL A 185 -2.16 22.95 -14.09
C VAL A 185 -2.41 21.47 -14.31
N THR A 186 -1.33 20.72 -14.52
CA THR A 186 -1.37 19.26 -14.69
C THR A 186 -0.52 18.64 -13.59
N LEU A 187 -1.17 17.83 -12.75
CA LEU A 187 -0.46 17.05 -11.74
C LEU A 187 0.29 15.90 -12.40
N HIS A 188 1.37 15.47 -11.76
CA HIS A 188 2.08 14.25 -12.11
C HIS A 188 1.63 13.14 -11.17
N ASP A 189 1.37 11.98 -11.76
CA ASP A 189 1.14 10.70 -11.07
C ASP A 189 2.49 10.04 -10.75
#